data_AF-A0A382V3U6-F1
#
_entry.id   AF-A0A382V3U6-F1
#
_cell.length_a   1.000
_cell.length_b   1.000
_cell.length_c   1.000
_cell.angle_alpha   90.00
_cell.angle_beta   90.00
_cell.angle_gamma   90.00
#
_symmetry.space_group_name_H-M   'P 1'
#
loop_
_entity.id
_entity.type
_entity.pdbx_description
1 polymer ?
#
loop_
_entity_poly.entity_id
_entity_poly.type
_entity_poly.pdbx_seq_one_letter_code
_entity_poly.pdbx_strand_id
1 'polypeptide(L)' 'MRSIIGLTPANVGKILFEGTDITSLPTHKIAKLGIGFVPEERQIFPELSVWENLDIARRQPKHK' A
#
# COMPACT_ATOMS: atom_id res chain seq x y z
N MET A 1 -3.86 5.57 10.18
CA MET A 1 -3.31 4.68 9.13
C MET A 1 -3.59 5.15 7.71
N ARG A 2 -4.84 5.46 7.32
CA ARG A 2 -5.20 5.86 5.94
C ARG A 2 -4.34 6.99 5.35
N SER A 3 -3.92 7.96 6.16
CA SER A 3 -3.05 9.05 5.69
C SER A 3 -1.60 8.67 5.43
N ILE A 4 -1.06 7.70 6.17
CA ILE A 4 0.31 7.19 5.96
C ILE A 4 0.44 6.51 4.59
N ILE A 5 -0.64 5.85 4.15
CA ILE A 5 -0.68 5.09 2.90
C ILE A 5 -1.30 5.90 1.75
N GLY A 6 -1.54 7.20 1.94
CA GLY A 6 -2.04 8.11 0.90
C GLY A 6 -3.51 7.91 0.50
N LEU A 7 -4.31 7.14 1.26
CA LEU A 7 -5.75 6.97 1.01
C LEU A 7 -6.59 8.16 1.51
N THR A 8 -6.02 9.00 2.38
CA THR A 8 -6.70 10.18 2.92
C THR A 8 -5.63 11.24 3.22
N PRO A 9 -5.66 12.43 2.61
CA PRO A 9 -4.64 13.45 2.86
C PRO A 9 -4.47 13.74 4.36
N ALA A 10 -3.25 14.02 4.80
CA ALA A 10 -3.01 14.52 6.16
C ALA A 10 -3.45 15.99 6.23
N ASN A 11 -4.34 16.34 7.17
CA ASN A 11 -4.81 17.72 7.32
C ASN A 11 -3.71 18.66 7.84
N VAL A 12 -2.82 18.16 8.69
CA VAL A 12 -1.67 18.87 9.26
C VAL A 12 -0.53 17.89 9.55
N GLY A 13 0.70 18.39 9.62
CA GLY A 13 1.89 17.61 9.94
C GLY A 13 2.61 17.06 8.71
N LYS A 14 3.61 16.20 8.95
CA LYS A 14 4.42 15.54 7.92
C LYS A 14 4.53 14.05 8.20
N ILE A 15 4.57 13.26 7.14
CA ILE A 15 4.81 11.82 7.18
C ILE A 15 6.16 11.58 6.52
N LEU A 16 7.11 11.10 7.31
CA LEU A 16 8.47 10.78 6.85
C LEU A 16 8.65 9.27 6.85
N PHE A 17 9.16 8.73 5.75
CA PHE A 17 9.61 7.35 5.63
C PHE A 17 11.05 7.33 5.15
N GLU A 18 11.95 6.74 5.95
CA GLU A 18 13.40 6.71 5.67
C GLU A 18 13.99 8.09 5.30
N GLY A 19 13.54 9.14 5.99
CA GLY A 19 13.97 10.52 5.73
C GLY A 19 13.32 11.19 4.51
N THR A 20 12.49 10.47 3.76
CA THR A 20 11.74 11.00 2.60
C THR A 20 10.35 11.47 3.04
N ASP A 21 9.95 12.68 2.63
CA ASP A 21 8.60 13.20 2.84
C ASP A 21 7.60 12.52 1.90
N ILE A 22 6.67 11.76 2.49
CA ILE A 22 5.61 11.03 1.77
C ILE A 22 4.22 11.62 1.98
N THR A 23 4.11 12.78 2.64
CA THR A 23 2.84 13.38 3.10
C THR A 23 1.80 13.56 1.98
N SER A 24 2.26 13.89 0.78
CA SER A 24 1.41 14.17 -0.39
C SER A 24 1.59 13.15 -1.52
N LEU A 25 2.27 12.03 -1.26
CA LEU A 25 2.44 11.00 -2.28
C LEU A 25 1.15 10.19 -2.46
N PRO A 26 0.76 9.87 -3.71
CA PRO A 26 -0.33 8.95 -3.96
C PRO A 26 0.05 7.52 -3.53
N THR A 27 -0.94 6.72 -3.12
CA THR A 27 -0.77 5.36 -2.59
C THR A 27 0.14 4.46 -3.43
N HIS A 28 0.03 4.51 -4.77
CA HIS A 28 0.85 3.69 -5.66
C HIS A 28 2.35 4.06 -5.64
N LYS A 29 2.71 5.30 -5.29
CA LYS A 29 4.11 5.70 -5.08
C LYS A 29 4.59 5.26 -3.70
N ILE A 30 3.74 5.38 -2.68
CA ILE A 30 4.04 4.92 -1.31
C ILE A 30 4.28 3.40 -1.30
N ALA A 31 3.46 2.62 -1.99
CA ALA A 31 3.65 1.17 -2.12
C ALA A 31 4.99 0.79 -2.80
N LYS A 32 5.44 1.58 -3.78
CA LYS A 32 6.74 1.38 -4.44
C LYS A 32 7.93 1.65 -3.52
N LEU A 33 7.74 2.37 -2.41
CA LEU A 33 8.75 2.55 -1.36
C LEU A 33 8.85 1.33 -0.43
N GLY A 34 8.08 0.26 -0.68
CA GLY A 34 8.09 -0.95 0.14
C GLY A 34 7.09 -0.93 1.30
N ILE A 35 6.22 0.09 1.37
CA ILE A 35 5.19 0.18 2.41
C ILE A 35 3.98 -0.67 2.01
N GLY A 36 3.74 -1.74 2.76
CA GLY A 36 2.53 -2.58 2.64
C GLY A 36 1.45 -2.17 3.62
N PHE A 37 0.17 -2.38 3.25
CA PHE A 37 -0.97 -2.16 4.12
C PHE A 37 -1.91 -3.37 4.09
N VAL A 38 -2.23 -3.89 5.27
CA VAL A 38 -3.24 -4.94 5.44
C VAL A 38 -4.44 -4.29 6.14
N PRO A 39 -5.60 -4.15 5.47
CA PRO A 39 -6.80 -3.61 6.10
C PRO A 39 -7.36 -4.57 7.16
N GLU A 40 -8.19 -4.06 8.07
CA GLU A 40 -8.89 -4.88 9.07
C GLU A 40 -9.86 -5.88 8.43
N GLU A 41 -10.46 -5.50 7.30
CA GLU A 41 -11.35 -6.37 6.53
C GLU A 41 -10.53 -7.40 5.74
N ARG A 42 -11.01 -8.65 5.71
CA ARG A 42 -10.39 -9.72 4.94
C ARG A 42 -10.60 -9.49 3.44
N GLN A 43 -9.68 -8.76 2.81
CA GLN A 43 -9.58 -8.66 1.35
C GLN A 43 -8.78 -9.83 0.77
N ILE A 44 -9.24 -11.05 1.03
CA ILE A 44 -8.76 -12.26 0.34
C ILE A 44 -9.64 -12.52 -0.88
N PHE A 45 -9.10 -13.12 -1.94
CA PHE A 45 -9.90 -13.57 -3.07
C PHE A 45 -10.49 -14.94 -2.73
N PRO A 46 -11.79 -15.03 -2.38
CA PRO A 46 -12.35 -16.26 -1.80
C PRO A 46 -12.49 -17.39 -2.82
N GLU A 47 -12.54 -17.05 -4.11
CA GLU A 47 -12.62 -18.00 -5.22
C GLU A 47 -11.27 -18.63 -5.58
N LEU A 48 -10.18 -18.14 -4.98
CA LEU A 48 -8.82 -18.59 -5.26
C LEU A 48 -8.30 -19.47 -4.13
N SER A 49 -7.49 -20.47 -4.50
CA SER A 49 -6.70 -21.23 -3.55
C SER A 49 -5.73 -20.34 -2.77
N VAL A 50 -5.22 -20.88 -1.66
CA VAL A 50 -4.18 -20.19 -0.86
C VAL A 50 -2.96 -19.87 -1.73
N TRP A 51 -2.54 -20.81 -2.59
CA TRP A 51 -1.39 -20.60 -3.47
C TRP A 51 -1.62 -19.48 -4.48
N GLU A 52 -2.81 -19.41 -5.08
CA GLU A 52 -3.17 -18.36 -6.04
C GLU A 52 -3.23 -16.98 -5.39
N ASN A 53 -3.78 -16.88 -4.17
CA ASN A 53 -3.75 -15.63 -3.39
C ASN A 53 -2.29 -15.17 -3.15
N LEU A 54 -1.40 -16.09 -2.78
CA LEU A 54 0.02 -15.78 -2.54
C LEU A 54 0.78 -15.42 -3.83
N ASP A 55 0.52 -16.09 -4.95
CA ASP A 55 1.18 -15.77 -6.23
C ASP A 55 0.77 -14.38 -6.74
N ILE A 56 -0.52 -14.01 -6.61
CA ILE A 56 -0.98 -12.67 -6.97
C ILE A 56 -0.27 -11.60 -6.13
N ALA A 57 -0.18 -11.80 -4.81
CA ALA A 57 0.49 -10.86 -3.92
C ALA A 57 2.00 -10.69 -4.22
N ARG A 58 2.65 -11.73 -4.75
CA ARG A 58 4.08 -11.72 -5.11
C ARG A 58 4.37 -10.94 -6.41
N ARG A 59 3.39 -10.75 -7.29
CA ARG A 59 3.64 -10.11 -8.59
C ARG A 59 4.03 -8.65 -8.40
N GLN A 60 5.24 -8.29 -8.85
CA GLN A 60 5.64 -6.89 -8.89
C GLN A 60 4.81 -6.12 -9.93
N PRO A 61 4.36 -4.90 -9.61
CA PRO A 61 3.60 -4.09 -10.55
C PRO A 61 4.48 -3.77 -11.78
N LYS A 62 4.08 -4.28 -12.96
CA LYS A 62 4.72 -3.93 -14.23
C LYS A 62 4.43 -2.45 -14.51
N HIS A 63 5.47 -1.62 -14.62
CA HIS A 63 5.33 -0.27 -15.16
C HIS A 63 4.92 -0.35 -16.64
N LYS A 64 3.85 0.35 -17.00
CA LYS A 64 3.67 0.95 -18.32
C LYS A 64 3.73 2.45 -18.14
#